data_AF-A0A527GQU0-F1
#
_entry.id   AF-A0A527GQU0-F1
#
_cell.length_a   1.000
_cell.length_b   1.000
_cell.length_c   1.000
_cell.angle_alpha   90.00
_cell.angle_beta   90.00
_cell.angle_gamma   90.00
#
_symmetry.space_group_name_H-M   'P 1'
#
loop_
_entity.id
_entity.type
_entity.pdbx_description
1 polymer ?
#
loop_
_entity_poly.entity_id
_entity_poly.type
_entity_poly.pdbx_seq_one_letter_code
_entity_poly.pdbx_strand_id
1 'polypeptide(L)'
;AIDAIRNKVEKFAVAIPSWGVGTGGTRFARFPGAGEPRDIFDKIEDCAVIQQLTQATPTVSLHIPWDKADPNRLKQAASRFGLGFDAMNSNTFSDAKDQALSYKFGSLSHADAGTRRQAVEHNLECIEIGKTLGSKALT
;
A
#
# COMPACT_ATOMS: atom_id res chain seq x y z
N ALA A 1 -14.63 -32.56 13.94
CA ALA A 1 -15.17 -31.64 12.91
C ALA A 1 -14.79 -30.19 13.21
N ILE A 2 -15.04 -29.69 14.43
CA ILE A 2 -14.73 -28.29 14.81
C ILE A 2 -13.24 -27.93 14.72
N ASP A 3 -12.32 -28.81 15.14
CA ASP A 3 -10.88 -28.52 15.07
C ASP A 3 -10.38 -28.31 13.64
N ALA A 4 -10.93 -29.04 12.68
CA ALA A 4 -10.58 -28.87 11.26
C ALA A 4 -11.03 -27.50 10.72
N ILE A 5 -12.16 -26.97 11.21
CA ILE A 5 -12.64 -25.63 10.86
C ILE A 5 -11.76 -24.59 11.55
N ARG A 6 -11.47 -24.74 12.84
CA ARG A 6 -10.58 -23.84 13.59
C ARG A 6 -9.23 -23.70 12.92
N ASN A 7 -8.59 -24.82 12.55
CA ASN A 7 -7.29 -24.82 11.89
C ASN A 7 -7.29 -24.14 10.50
N LYS A 8 -8.44 -24.10 9.81
CA LYS A 8 -8.57 -23.35 8.56
C LYS A 8 -8.68 -21.85 8.82
N VAL A 9 -9.44 -21.45 9.85
CA VAL A 9 -9.60 -20.06 10.25
C VAL A 9 -8.28 -19.48 10.75
N GLU A 10 -7.53 -20.21 11.58
CA GLU A 10 -6.20 -19.78 12.09
C GLU A 10 -5.17 -19.54 10.97
N LYS A 11 -5.33 -20.17 9.80
CA LYS A 11 -4.44 -20.01 8.65
C LYS A 11 -4.93 -19.00 7.63
N PHE A 12 -6.16 -18.50 7.80
CA PHE A 12 -6.70 -17.49 6.90
C PHE A 12 -5.98 -16.17 7.13
N ALA A 13 -5.50 -15.57 6.05
CA ALA A 13 -4.81 -14.30 6.08
C ALA A 13 -5.39 -13.36 5.01
N VAL A 14 -5.43 -12.07 5.34
CA VAL A 14 -5.85 -10.99 4.45
C VAL A 14 -4.92 -9.81 4.62
N ALA A 15 -4.39 -9.28 3.52
CA ALA A 15 -3.48 -8.13 3.57
C ALA A 15 -4.21 -6.87 4.05
N ILE A 16 -3.54 -6.06 4.88
CA ILE A 16 -4.09 -4.79 5.36
C ILE A 16 -3.64 -3.63 4.44
N PRO A 17 -4.55 -2.76 3.98
CA PRO A 17 -4.17 -1.58 3.19
C PRO A 17 -3.53 -0.50 4.08
N SER A 18 -2.34 -0.03 3.71
CA SER A 18 -1.68 1.10 4.39
C SER A 18 -2.56 2.36 4.42
N TRP A 19 -3.36 2.59 3.37
CA TRP A 19 -4.26 3.74 3.27
C TRP A 19 -5.54 3.61 4.11
N GLY A 20 -5.77 2.44 4.74
CA GLY A 20 -6.92 2.18 5.58
C GLY A 20 -6.73 2.49 7.06
N VAL A 21 -5.48 2.62 7.53
CA VAL A 21 -5.20 2.86 8.96
C VAL A 21 -5.25 4.33 9.37
N GLY A 22 -5.12 5.25 8.41
CA GLY A 22 -5.42 6.67 8.63
C GLY A 22 -6.90 6.97 8.38
N THR A 23 -7.44 8.02 9.01
CA THR A 23 -8.85 8.37 8.82
C THR A 23 -9.12 8.76 7.36
N GLY A 24 -10.06 8.06 6.73
CA GLY A 24 -10.53 8.32 5.38
C GLY A 24 -11.31 9.63 5.25
N GLY A 25 -11.78 9.91 4.04
CA GLY A 25 -12.58 11.09 3.77
C GLY A 25 -13.44 10.91 2.54
N THR A 26 -14.28 11.90 2.29
CA THR A 26 -15.11 11.97 1.09
C THR A 26 -14.72 13.20 0.28
N ARG A 27 -15.33 13.37 -0.91
CA ARG A 27 -15.22 14.63 -1.67
C ARG A 27 -15.75 15.86 -0.92
N PHE A 28 -16.50 15.69 0.17
CA PHE A 28 -17.10 16.79 0.93
C PHE A 28 -16.25 17.20 2.13
N ALA A 29 -15.73 16.23 2.88
CA ALA A 29 -14.99 16.50 4.10
C ALA A 29 -14.12 15.31 4.53
N ARG A 30 -13.11 15.63 5.35
CA ARG A 30 -12.28 14.69 6.11
C ARG A 30 -12.17 15.21 7.54
N PHE A 31 -12.43 14.35 8.52
CA PHE A 31 -12.44 14.69 9.94
C PHE A 31 -11.42 13.81 10.68
N PRO A 32 -10.13 14.18 10.71
CA PRO A 32 -9.09 13.35 11.34
C PRO A 32 -9.36 13.15 12.83
N GLY A 33 -9.07 11.95 13.32
CA GLY A 33 -9.09 11.63 14.75
C GLY A 33 -7.84 12.12 15.48
N ALA A 34 -7.73 11.77 16.75
CA ALA A 34 -6.47 11.94 17.49
C ALA A 34 -5.48 10.82 17.11
N GLY A 35 -4.19 11.15 17.05
CA GLY A 35 -3.13 10.15 16.81
C GLY A 35 -3.03 9.65 15.38
N GLU A 36 -3.42 10.44 14.38
CA GLU A 36 -3.33 10.05 12.97
C GLU A 36 -1.88 9.69 12.55
N PRO A 37 -1.69 8.59 11.80
CA PRO A 37 -0.38 8.24 11.27
C PRO A 37 0.06 9.27 10.22
N ARG A 38 1.27 9.81 10.38
CA ARG A 38 1.78 10.92 9.56
C ARG A 38 2.47 10.45 8.28
N ASP A 39 3.05 9.26 8.32
CA ASP A 39 3.78 8.66 7.21
C ASP A 39 3.63 7.13 7.20
N ILE A 40 4.29 6.48 6.24
CA ILE A 40 4.26 5.02 6.12
C ILE A 40 4.87 4.29 7.32
N PHE A 41 5.79 4.89 8.06
CA PHE A 41 6.37 4.23 9.23
C PHE A 41 5.37 4.21 10.40
N ASP A 42 4.68 5.33 10.66
CA ASP A 42 3.56 5.34 11.62
C ASP A 42 2.48 4.32 11.20
N LYS A 43 2.11 4.28 9.91
CA LYS A 43 1.12 3.31 9.39
C LYS A 43 1.55 1.85 9.59
N ILE A 44 2.83 1.53 9.46
CA ILE A 44 3.36 0.17 9.72
C ILE A 44 3.20 -0.20 11.19
N GLU A 45 3.45 0.74 12.11
CA GLU A 45 3.25 0.53 13.55
C GLU A 45 1.77 0.29 13.88
N ASP A 46 0.86 1.06 13.26
CA ASP A 46 -0.59 0.84 13.42
C ASP A 46 -1.04 -0.52 12.84
N CYS A 47 -0.54 -0.90 11.66
CA CYS A 47 -0.79 -2.21 11.08
C CYS A 47 -0.29 -3.36 11.98
N ALA A 48 0.82 -3.16 12.69
CA ALA A 48 1.37 -4.16 13.59
C ALA A 48 0.43 -4.48 14.75
N VAL A 49 -0.27 -3.47 15.29
CA VAL A 49 -1.28 -3.68 16.34
C VAL A 49 -2.41 -4.57 15.83
N ILE A 50 -2.88 -4.35 14.60
CA ILE A 50 -3.95 -5.14 14.00
C ILE A 50 -3.51 -6.59 13.81
N GLN A 51 -2.30 -6.82 13.29
CA GLN A 51 -1.76 -8.18 13.18
C GLN A 51 -1.57 -8.82 14.55
N GLN A 52 -1.07 -8.09 15.55
CA GLN A 52 -0.87 -8.61 16.90
C GLN A 52 -2.17 -9.13 17.52
N LEU A 53 -3.26 -8.37 17.38
CA LEU A 53 -4.54 -8.71 18.01
C LEU A 53 -5.35 -9.72 17.21
N THR A 54 -5.34 -9.63 15.88
CA THR A 54 -6.19 -10.47 15.01
C THR A 54 -5.49 -11.73 14.53
N GLN A 55 -4.15 -11.70 14.41
CA GLN A 55 -3.32 -12.75 13.81
C GLN A 55 -3.71 -13.12 12.37
N ALA A 56 -4.47 -12.24 11.68
CA ALA A 56 -5.05 -12.53 10.36
C ALA A 56 -4.55 -11.57 9.25
N THR A 57 -3.67 -10.62 9.56
CA THR A 57 -3.15 -9.60 8.64
C THR A 57 -1.62 -9.54 8.60
N PRO A 58 -0.92 -10.64 8.24
CA PRO A 58 0.54 -10.71 8.31
C PRO A 58 1.26 -9.85 7.26
N THR A 59 0.55 -9.31 6.26
CA THR A 59 1.12 -8.51 5.18
C THR A 59 0.40 -7.17 5.02
N VAL A 60 1.16 -6.15 4.60
CA VAL A 60 0.66 -4.80 4.31
C VAL A 60 0.69 -4.55 2.80
N SER A 61 -0.41 -4.04 2.25
CA SER A 61 -0.48 -3.57 0.85
C SER A 61 -0.07 -2.09 0.79
N LEU A 62 0.97 -1.78 0.03
CA LEU A 62 1.49 -0.43 -0.14
C LEU A 62 0.95 0.25 -1.40
N HIS A 63 0.83 1.58 -1.36
CA HIS A 63 0.37 2.38 -2.48
C HIS A 63 1.38 3.48 -2.83
N ILE A 64 1.89 3.47 -4.07
CA ILE A 64 2.93 4.41 -4.52
C ILE A 64 2.29 5.49 -5.40
N PRO A 65 2.52 6.80 -5.14
CA PRO A 65 3.60 7.34 -4.30
C PRO A 65 3.23 7.69 -2.85
N TRP A 66 2.04 7.38 -2.35
CA TRP A 66 1.63 7.76 -0.97
C TRP A 66 2.56 7.22 0.11
N ASP A 67 3.06 6.00 -0.08
CA ASP A 67 3.93 5.30 0.84
C ASP A 67 5.40 5.24 0.36
N LYS A 68 5.77 6.10 -0.60
CA LYS A 68 7.12 6.11 -1.17
C LYS A 68 8.15 6.51 -0.12
N ALA A 69 9.03 5.57 0.21
CA ALA A 69 10.18 5.74 1.08
C ALA A 69 11.31 4.82 0.60
N ASP A 70 12.48 4.89 1.24
CA ASP A 70 13.56 3.93 0.97
C ASP A 70 13.08 2.49 1.20
N PRO A 71 13.11 1.60 0.18
CA PRO A 71 12.56 0.25 0.31
C PRO A 71 13.27 -0.61 1.37
N ASN A 72 14.57 -0.40 1.60
CA ASN A 72 15.30 -1.15 2.63
C ASN A 72 14.86 -0.73 4.04
N ARG A 73 14.63 0.57 4.26
CA ARG A 73 14.07 1.09 5.52
C ARG A 73 12.66 0.57 5.77
N LEU A 74 11.80 0.53 4.74
CA LEU A 74 10.46 -0.07 4.85
C LEU A 74 10.53 -1.54 5.28
N LYS A 75 11.38 -2.32 4.62
CA LYS A 75 11.62 -3.73 4.94
C LYS A 75 12.09 -3.92 6.38
N GLN A 76 13.05 -3.11 6.81
CA GLN A 76 13.55 -3.14 8.18
C GLN A 76 12.46 -2.79 9.20
N ALA A 77 11.68 -1.73 8.94
CA ALA A 77 10.61 -1.30 9.83
C ALA A 77 9.55 -2.40 10.02
N ALA A 78 9.04 -2.97 8.92
CA ALA A 78 8.05 -4.04 8.96
C ALA A 78 8.58 -5.32 9.66
N SER A 79 9.85 -5.67 9.44
CA SER A 79 10.44 -6.87 10.06
C SER A 79 10.48 -6.84 11.58
N ARG A 80 10.51 -5.65 12.20
CA ARG A 80 10.46 -5.50 13.68
C ARG A 80 9.16 -6.04 14.28
N PHE A 81 8.11 -6.11 13.48
CA PHE A 81 6.77 -6.54 13.87
C PHE A 81 6.35 -7.87 13.24
N GLY A 82 7.24 -8.53 12.49
CA GLY A 82 6.91 -9.74 11.74
C GLY A 82 5.95 -9.52 10.58
N LEU A 83 5.84 -8.28 10.07
CA LEU A 83 5.02 -7.95 8.91
C LEU A 83 5.79 -8.15 7.60
N GLY A 84 5.08 -8.67 6.59
CA GLY A 84 5.53 -8.69 5.20
C GLY A 84 4.80 -7.64 4.34
N PHE A 85 5.07 -7.67 3.03
CA PHE A 85 4.38 -6.81 2.05
C PHE A 85 3.65 -7.66 1.02
N ASP A 86 2.39 -7.30 0.77
CA ASP A 86 1.55 -7.95 -0.24
C ASP A 86 1.76 -7.28 -1.61
N ALA A 87 0.78 -7.36 -2.52
CA ALA A 87 0.82 -6.68 -3.81
C ALA A 87 1.08 -5.17 -3.68
N MET A 88 1.94 -4.65 -4.56
CA MET A 88 2.13 -3.21 -4.73
C MET A 88 0.92 -2.61 -5.44
N ASN A 89 0.58 -1.35 -5.13
CA ASN A 89 -0.52 -0.63 -5.78
C ASN A 89 0.01 0.63 -6.47
N SER A 90 -0.19 0.72 -7.78
CA SER A 90 0.21 1.89 -8.56
C SER A 90 -0.83 3.02 -8.47
N ASN A 91 -0.38 4.27 -8.45
CA ASN A 91 -1.26 5.44 -8.54
C ASN A 91 -0.99 6.20 -9.85
N THR A 92 -1.88 6.03 -10.81
CA THR A 92 -1.95 6.89 -12.01
C THR A 92 -3.35 7.47 -12.18
N PHE A 93 -4.08 7.63 -11.08
CA PHE A 93 -5.42 8.24 -11.02
C PHE A 93 -5.40 9.62 -10.33
N SER A 94 -4.22 10.08 -9.94
CA SER A 94 -3.98 11.41 -9.36
C SER A 94 -2.64 11.95 -9.81
N ASP A 95 -2.48 13.27 -9.83
CA ASP A 95 -1.21 13.90 -10.20
C ASP A 95 -0.31 14.04 -8.98
N ALA A 96 0.93 13.59 -9.09
CA ALA A 96 1.95 13.83 -8.08
C ALA A 96 2.54 15.25 -8.20
N LYS A 97 3.18 15.72 -7.13
CA LYS A 97 3.93 16.97 -7.16
C LYS A 97 5.03 16.88 -8.24
N ASP A 98 5.16 17.94 -9.03
CA ASP A 98 6.18 18.07 -10.10
C ASP A 98 6.05 17.05 -11.25
N GLN A 99 4.89 16.39 -11.38
CA GLN A 99 4.60 15.48 -12.50
C GLN A 99 4.50 16.25 -13.83
N ALA A 100 5.19 15.75 -14.87
CA ALA A 100 5.27 16.45 -16.16
C ALA A 100 3.95 16.43 -16.94
N LEU A 101 3.24 15.29 -16.95
CA LEU A 101 2.02 15.08 -17.72
C LEU A 101 0.87 14.67 -16.80
N SER A 102 -0.22 15.45 -16.78
CA SER A 102 -1.39 15.16 -15.94
C SER A 102 -2.14 13.90 -16.39
N TYR A 103 -2.74 13.19 -15.43
CA TYR A 103 -3.62 12.04 -15.63
C TYR A 103 -5.11 12.40 -15.69
N LYS A 104 -5.47 13.69 -15.73
CA LYS A 104 -6.86 14.17 -15.75
C LYS A 104 -7.76 13.47 -16.78
N PHE A 105 -7.23 13.16 -17.97
CA PHE A 105 -7.98 12.52 -19.06
C PHE A 105 -7.61 11.04 -19.26
N GLY A 106 -7.01 10.41 -18.24
CA GLY A 106 -6.55 9.03 -18.25
C GLY A 106 -5.03 8.89 -18.07
N SER A 107 -4.58 7.66 -17.89
CA SER A 107 -3.16 7.32 -17.70
C SER A 107 -2.67 6.31 -18.74
N LEU A 108 -2.79 5.00 -18.46
CA LEU A 108 -2.38 3.92 -19.36
C LEU A 108 -3.18 3.90 -20.67
N SER A 109 -4.40 4.43 -20.65
CA SER A 109 -5.30 4.57 -21.81
C SER A 109 -5.40 6.00 -22.35
N HIS A 110 -4.57 6.93 -21.87
CA HIS A 110 -4.60 8.33 -22.32
C HIS A 110 -4.28 8.43 -23.82
N ALA A 111 -4.88 9.41 -24.53
CA ALA A 111 -4.66 9.61 -25.96
C ALA A 111 -3.22 10.03 -26.29
N ASP A 112 -2.63 10.90 -25.46
CA ASP A 112 -1.21 11.28 -25.56
C ASP A 112 -0.28 10.11 -25.20
N ALA A 113 0.70 9.85 -26.07
CA ALA A 113 1.68 8.78 -25.89
C ALA A 113 2.70 9.08 -24.79
N GLY A 114 2.99 10.36 -24.52
CA GLY A 114 3.82 10.76 -23.40
C GLY A 114 3.21 10.35 -22.07
N THR A 115 1.92 10.66 -21.86
CA THR A 115 1.20 10.32 -20.63
C THR A 115 1.17 8.81 -20.39
N ARG A 116 0.93 8.01 -21.44
CA ARG A 116 0.97 6.54 -21.34
C ARG A 116 2.35 6.05 -20.93
N ARG A 117 3.43 6.57 -21.53
CA ARG A 117 4.81 6.20 -21.16
C ARG A 117 5.13 6.55 -19.71
N GLN A 118 4.73 7.74 -19.26
CA GLN A 118 4.91 8.16 -17.86
C GLN A 118 4.18 7.23 -16.89
N ALA A 119 2.94 6.84 -17.21
CA ALA A 119 2.17 5.90 -16.40
C ALA A 119 2.79 4.49 -16.37
N VAL A 120 3.32 4.00 -17.50
CA VAL A 120 4.05 2.72 -17.57
C VAL A 120 5.31 2.77 -16.72
N GLU A 121 6.11 3.83 -16.82
CA GLU A 121 7.32 4.00 -16.01
C GLU A 121 7.01 3.99 -14.51
N HIS A 122 5.95 4.68 -14.10
CA HIS A 122 5.48 4.65 -12.70
C HIS A 122 5.13 3.24 -12.22
N ASN A 123 4.49 2.43 -13.07
CA ASN A 123 4.16 1.04 -12.74
C ASN A 123 5.43 0.17 -12.62
N LEU A 124 6.42 0.39 -13.50
CA LEU A 124 7.72 -0.29 -13.40
C LEU A 124 8.48 0.10 -12.13
N GLU A 125 8.43 1.38 -11.73
CA GLU A 125 8.97 1.83 -10.44
C GLU A 125 8.33 1.08 -9.26
N CYS A 126 6.99 0.92 -9.28
CA CYS A 126 6.28 0.16 -8.25
C CYS A 126 6.78 -1.29 -8.16
N ILE A 127 7.07 -1.93 -9.32
CA ILE A 127 7.63 -3.29 -9.37
C ILE A 127 9.04 -3.32 -8.76
N GLU A 128 9.90 -2.36 -9.06
CA GLU A 128 11.26 -2.32 -8.51
C GLU A 128 11.27 -2.12 -6.99
N ILE A 129 10.39 -1.25 -6.48
CA ILE A 129 10.14 -1.12 -5.04
C ILE A 129 9.67 -2.47 -4.47
N GLY A 130 8.66 -3.08 -5.10
CA GLY A 130 8.09 -4.36 -4.68
C GLY A 130 9.12 -5.49 -4.62
N LYS A 131 10.02 -5.58 -5.60
CA LYS A 131 11.11 -6.58 -5.62
C LYS A 131 11.99 -6.49 -4.37
N THR A 132 12.33 -5.28 -3.93
CA THR A 132 13.16 -5.08 -2.73
C THR A 132 12.43 -5.50 -1.46
N LEU A 133 11.14 -5.16 -1.38
CA LEU A 133 10.26 -5.47 -0.25
C LEU A 133 9.86 -6.96 -0.18
N GLY A 134 9.98 -7.70 -1.29
CA GLY A 134 9.57 -9.09 -1.39
C GLY A 134 8.14 -9.30 -1.93
N SER A 135 7.47 -8.22 -2.34
CA SER A 135 6.18 -8.30 -3.03
C SER A 135 6.30 -9.09 -4.34
N LYS A 136 5.22 -9.78 -4.70
CA LYS A 136 5.16 -10.69 -5.87
C LYS A 136 4.10 -10.31 -6.90
N ALA A 137 3.40 -9.20 -6.68
CA ALA A 137 2.33 -8.76 -7.55
C ALA A 137 2.27 -7.23 -7.61
N LEU A 138 1.71 -6.74 -8.71
CA LEU A 138 1.34 -5.34 -8.90
C LEU A 138 -0.16 -5.31 -9.23
N THR A 139 -0.87 -4.42 -8.55
CA THR A 139 -2.28 -4.09 -8.78
C THR A 139 -2.38 -2.69 -9.37
#